data_AF-A0A364N9U3-F1
#
_entry.id   AF-A0A364N9U3-F1
#
_cell.length_a   1.000
_cell.length_b   1.000
_cell.length_c   1.000
_cell.angle_alpha   90.00
_cell.angle_beta   90.00
_cell.angle_gamma   90.00
#
_symmetry.space_group_name_H-M   'P 1'
#
loop_
_entity.id
_entity.type
_entity.pdbx_description
1 polymer ?
#
loop_
_entity_poly.entity_id
_entity_poly.type
_entity_poly.pdbx_seq_one_letter_code
_entity_poly.pdbx_strand_id
1 'polypeptide(L)'
;MKTSTILTTLTTLLTTALAAPPLPRTTFQSFTIRLANGISMQAANAEVIVNNGPVTFGQLFSATFGPQVLATSLQNATPGAGSYVQCTIANPANLEFEAVLSAFNTFIDLDGNAEQDVPIDITNFTIECEL
;
A
#
# COMPACT_ATOMS: atom_id res chain seq x y z
N MET A 1 -44.01 67.88 18.79
CA MET A 1 -43.20 66.97 17.94
C MET A 1 -41.83 66.86 18.59
N LYS A 2 -41.17 65.74 18.85
CA LYS A 2 -41.42 64.30 18.85
C LYS A 2 -40.34 63.74 19.79
N THR A 3 -40.74 62.88 20.71
CA THR A 3 -39.85 62.13 21.60
C THR A 3 -39.27 60.94 20.83
N SER A 4 -37.96 60.71 20.87
CA SER A 4 -37.38 59.45 20.38
C SER A 4 -36.22 59.02 21.27
N THR A 5 -36.54 58.12 22.19
CA THR A 5 -35.61 57.25 22.91
C THR A 5 -35.27 56.09 21.99
N ILE A 6 -33.99 55.79 21.77
CA ILE A 6 -33.56 54.57 21.07
C ILE A 6 -32.73 53.74 22.05
N LEU A 7 -33.34 52.65 22.51
CA LEU A 7 -32.74 51.59 23.30
C LEU A 7 -32.15 50.57 22.31
N THR A 8 -30.83 50.46 22.23
CA THR A 8 -30.16 49.42 21.42
C THR A 8 -29.67 48.32 22.33
N THR A 9 -30.44 47.24 22.42
CA THR A 9 -30.08 45.97 23.04
C THR A 9 -29.06 45.24 22.15
N LEU A 10 -27.83 45.08 22.63
CA LEU A 10 -26.78 44.31 21.97
C LEU A 10 -26.86 42.85 22.44
N THR A 11 -27.45 41.97 21.64
CA THR A 11 -27.49 40.52 21.89
C THR A 11 -26.19 39.88 21.39
N THR A 12 -25.29 39.55 22.32
CA THR A 12 -24.12 38.70 22.08
C THR A 12 -24.55 37.25 21.90
N LEU A 13 -24.60 36.77 20.64
CA LEU A 13 -24.69 35.34 20.36
C LEU A 13 -23.31 34.70 20.56
N LEU A 14 -23.13 33.99 21.68
CA LEU A 14 -22.00 33.08 21.86
C LEU A 14 -22.21 31.85 20.98
N THR A 15 -21.55 31.81 19.83
CA THR A 15 -21.38 30.59 19.04
C THR A 15 -20.34 29.70 19.72
N THR A 16 -20.78 28.77 20.57
CA THR A 16 -19.92 27.69 21.06
C THR A 16 -19.67 26.72 19.91
N ALA A 17 -18.52 26.81 19.25
CA ALA A 17 -18.07 25.81 18.30
C ALA A 17 -17.83 24.50 19.06
N LEU A 18 -18.75 23.55 18.91
CA LEU A 18 -18.60 22.20 19.42
C LEU A 18 -17.55 21.49 18.55
N ALA A 19 -16.29 21.56 18.96
CA ALA A 19 -15.24 20.74 18.35
C ALA A 19 -15.54 19.28 18.70
N ALA A 20 -16.04 18.52 17.72
CA ALA A 20 -16.21 17.08 17.88
C ALA A 20 -14.84 16.45 18.14
N PRO A 21 -14.73 15.49 19.10
CA PRO A 21 -13.48 14.79 19.33
C PRO A 21 -13.08 14.05 18.05
N PRO A 22 -11.79 14.11 17.64
CA PRO A 22 -11.32 13.31 16.52
C PRO A 22 -11.53 11.84 16.85
N LEU A 23 -12.25 11.13 15.97
CA LEU A 23 -12.32 9.67 16.06
C LEU A 23 -10.89 9.11 15.98
N PRO A 24 -10.53 8.11 16.79
CA PRO A 24 -9.23 7.47 16.67
C PRO A 24 -9.10 6.90 15.25
N ARG A 25 -8.09 7.37 14.53
CA ARG A 25 -7.75 6.85 13.21
C ARG A 25 -7.14 5.48 13.41
N THR A 26 -7.81 4.43 12.95
CA THR A 26 -7.19 3.11 12.79
C THR A 26 -6.09 3.25 11.75
N THR A 27 -4.84 3.28 12.19
CA THR A 27 -3.68 3.19 11.31
C THR A 27 -3.40 1.71 11.08
N PHE A 28 -3.70 1.22 9.89
CA PHE A 28 -3.24 -0.10 9.48
C PHE A 28 -1.75 -0.01 9.19
N GLN A 29 -0.97 -0.97 9.67
CA GLN A 29 0.43 -1.10 9.27
C GLN A 29 0.44 -1.58 7.83
N SER A 30 1.14 -0.84 6.96
CA SER A 30 1.36 -1.23 5.57
C SER A 30 2.83 -1.54 5.32
N PHE A 31 3.08 -2.42 4.36
CA PHE A 31 4.39 -2.79 3.86
C PHE A 31 4.47 -2.37 2.40
N THR A 32 5.45 -1.52 2.05
CA THR A 32 5.58 -1.03 0.68
C THR A 32 6.51 -1.94 -0.11
N ILE A 33 5.99 -2.49 -1.21
CA ILE A 33 6.75 -3.27 -2.17
C ILE A 33 6.96 -2.49 -3.46
N ARG A 34 8.03 -2.81 -4.18
CA ARG A 34 8.32 -2.28 -5.51
C ARG A 34 8.47 -3.42 -6.50
N LEU A 35 7.64 -3.41 -7.53
CA LEU A 35 7.72 -4.35 -8.65
C LEU A 35 8.45 -3.69 -9.82
N ALA A 36 9.33 -4.44 -10.49
CA ALA A 36 10.07 -3.95 -11.64
C ALA A 36 10.13 -4.98 -12.78
N ASN A 37 10.17 -4.46 -14.00
CA ASN A 37 10.45 -5.22 -15.22
C ASN A 37 11.70 -4.64 -15.86
N GLY A 38 12.82 -5.35 -15.78
CA GLY A 38 14.11 -4.93 -16.32
C GLY A 38 14.12 -4.71 -17.83
N ILE A 39 13.26 -5.41 -18.57
CA ILE A 39 13.19 -5.35 -20.04
C ILE A 39 12.38 -4.14 -20.52
N SER A 40 11.22 -3.89 -19.91
CA SER A 40 10.39 -2.72 -20.26
C SER A 40 10.79 -1.45 -19.52
N MET A 41 11.70 -1.54 -18.54
CA MET A 41 12.09 -0.48 -17.61
C MET A 41 10.93 0.08 -16.76
N GLN A 42 9.80 -0.63 -16.70
CA GLN A 42 8.67 -0.24 -15.86
C GLN A 42 8.92 -0.62 -14.41
N ALA A 43 8.47 0.25 -13.50
CA ALA A 43 8.45 -0.06 -12.08
C ALA A 43 7.32 0.70 -11.37
N ALA A 44 6.78 0.10 -10.32
CA ALA A 44 5.73 0.69 -9.50
C ALA A 44 5.86 0.25 -8.05
N ASN A 45 5.38 1.09 -7.13
CA ASN A 45 5.24 0.74 -5.73
C ASN A 45 3.78 0.41 -5.43
N ALA A 46 3.56 -0.53 -4.51
CA ALA A 46 2.25 -0.80 -3.94
C ALA A 46 2.38 -1.00 -2.43
N GLU A 47 1.33 -0.64 -1.70
CA GLU A 47 1.22 -0.91 -0.27
C GLU A 47 0.39 -2.19 -0.06
N VAL A 48 0.91 -3.07 0.79
CA VAL A 48 0.19 -4.27 1.25
C VAL A 48 -0.13 -4.09 2.72
N ILE A 49 -1.40 -4.23 3.09
CA ILE A 49 -1.82 -4.11 4.48
C ILE A 49 -1.45 -5.39 5.23
N VAL A 50 -0.76 -5.23 6.35
CA VAL A 50 -0.34 -6.35 7.21
C VAL A 50 -1.56 -6.97 7.90
N ASN A 51 -1.61 -8.30 7.97
CA ASN A 51 -2.68 -9.12 8.56
C ASN A 51 -4.06 -8.94 7.89
N ASN A 52 -4.10 -8.68 6.58
CA ASN A 52 -5.35 -8.44 5.84
C ASN A 52 -5.68 -9.52 4.78
N GLY A 53 -4.99 -10.67 4.83
CA GLY A 53 -5.14 -11.75 3.85
C GLY A 53 -4.33 -11.55 2.57
N PRO A 54 -4.31 -12.55 1.68
CA PRO A 54 -3.59 -12.50 0.42
C PRO A 54 -4.26 -11.56 -0.59
N VAL A 55 -3.45 -10.77 -1.29
CA VAL A 55 -3.87 -9.92 -2.42
C VAL A 55 -3.07 -10.29 -3.66
N THR A 56 -3.66 -10.15 -4.85
CA THR A 56 -3.00 -10.51 -6.12
C THR A 56 -2.14 -9.36 -6.67
N PHE A 57 -1.07 -9.69 -7.39
CA PHE A 57 -0.28 -8.67 -8.10
C PHE A 57 -1.10 -7.95 -9.18
N GLY A 58 -2.07 -8.64 -9.82
CA GLY A 58 -3.03 -8.00 -10.72
C GLY A 58 -3.84 -6.89 -10.04
N GLN A 59 -4.29 -7.09 -8.80
CA GLN A 59 -4.99 -6.04 -8.03
C GLN A 59 -4.07 -4.86 -7.70
N LEU A 60 -2.80 -5.13 -7.37
CA LEU A 60 -1.86 -4.09 -6.95
C LEU A 60 -1.25 -3.28 -8.11
N PHE A 61 -1.01 -3.92 -9.26
CA PHE A 61 -0.12 -3.37 -10.29
C PHE A 61 -0.74 -3.24 -11.69
N SER A 62 -1.96 -3.72 -11.92
CA SER A 62 -2.59 -3.65 -13.26
C SER A 62 -2.72 -2.23 -13.82
N ALA A 63 -2.86 -1.22 -12.96
CA ALA A 63 -2.88 0.18 -13.38
C ALA A 63 -1.58 0.64 -14.05
N THR A 64 -0.43 0.04 -13.69
CA THR A 64 0.88 0.40 -14.25
C THR A 64 1.34 -0.59 -15.33
N PHE A 65 1.12 -1.89 -15.12
CA PHE A 65 1.62 -2.94 -16.01
C PHE A 65 0.59 -3.41 -17.05
N GLY A 66 -0.70 -3.06 -16.88
CA GLY A 66 -1.79 -3.50 -17.75
C GLY A 66 -2.46 -4.80 -17.27
N PRO A 67 -3.24 -5.47 -18.14
CA PRO A 67 -4.01 -6.66 -17.76
C PRO A 67 -3.13 -7.89 -17.46
N GLN A 68 -1.88 -7.89 -17.93
CA GLN A 68 -0.87 -8.88 -17.60
C GLN A 68 0.28 -8.17 -16.88
N VAL A 69 0.54 -8.56 -15.64
CA VAL A 69 1.63 -8.03 -14.83
C VAL A 69 2.89 -8.85 -15.12
N LEU A 70 3.67 -8.39 -16.09
CA LEU A 70 4.97 -8.96 -16.44
C LEU A 70 6.09 -8.28 -15.63
N ALA A 71 6.82 -9.04 -14.82
CA ALA A 71 7.88 -8.51 -13.96
C ALA A 71 9.09 -9.45 -13.90
N THR A 72 10.25 -8.87 -13.58
CA THR A 72 11.51 -9.60 -13.38
C THR A 72 11.92 -9.64 -11.91
N SER A 73 11.60 -8.60 -11.13
CA SER A 73 11.97 -8.56 -9.72
C SER A 73 10.95 -7.87 -8.82
N LEU A 74 11.03 -8.22 -7.53
CA LEU A 74 10.24 -7.64 -6.45
C LEU A 74 11.18 -7.18 -5.32
N GLN A 75 10.91 -6.01 -4.75
CA GLN A 75 11.76 -5.36 -3.75
C GLN A 75 10.96 -4.85 -2.57
N ASN A 76 11.57 -4.85 -1.38
CA ASN A 76 11.09 -4.08 -0.25
C ASN A 76 11.46 -2.61 -0.48
N ALA A 77 10.46 -1.75 -0.67
CA ALA A 77 10.66 -0.33 -0.98
C ALA A 77 10.89 0.54 0.26
N THR A 78 10.60 0.01 1.45
CA THR A 78 10.80 0.69 2.75
C THR A 78 11.49 -0.22 3.75
N PRO A 79 12.76 -0.59 3.51
CA PRO A 79 13.54 -1.37 4.46
C PRO A 79 13.74 -0.56 5.75
N GLY A 80 12.94 -0.87 6.78
CA GLY A 80 12.92 -0.17 8.06
C GLY A 80 11.51 0.09 8.61
N ALA A 81 10.49 0.15 7.74
CA ALA A 81 9.10 0.16 8.16
C ALA A 81 8.63 -1.29 8.39
N GLY A 82 8.73 -1.76 9.63
CA GLY A 82 8.27 -3.11 10.01
C GLY A 82 9.38 -4.15 10.09
N SER A 83 10.32 -3.98 11.03
CA SER A 83 11.40 -4.95 11.31
C SER A 83 10.94 -6.38 11.62
N TYR A 84 9.64 -6.60 11.82
CA TYR A 84 9.01 -7.90 12.05
C TYR A 84 8.07 -8.32 10.93
N VAL A 85 7.79 -7.45 9.95
CA VAL A 85 6.87 -7.80 8.87
C VAL A 85 7.54 -8.76 7.89
N GLN A 86 6.87 -9.87 7.62
CA GLN A 86 7.21 -10.85 6.61
C GLN A 86 6.08 -10.92 5.58
N CYS A 87 6.41 -10.73 4.32
CA CYS A 87 5.49 -10.92 3.22
C CYS A 87 5.82 -12.18 2.44
N THR A 88 4.87 -13.09 2.35
CA THR A 88 4.99 -14.32 1.57
C THR A 88 4.34 -14.13 0.21
N ILE A 89 5.08 -14.47 -0.84
CA ILE A 89 4.64 -14.47 -2.22
C ILE A 89 4.43 -15.92 -2.64
N ALA A 90 3.25 -16.22 -3.17
CA ALA A 90 2.90 -17.56 -3.63
C ALA A 90 2.41 -17.53 -5.08
N ASN A 91 2.72 -18.59 -5.82
CA ASN A 91 2.17 -18.82 -7.15
C ASN A 91 1.04 -19.85 -7.05
N PRO A 92 -0.23 -19.49 -7.29
CA PRO A 92 -1.33 -20.47 -7.19
C PRO A 92 -1.24 -21.60 -8.23
N ALA A 93 -0.50 -21.40 -9.33
CA ALA A 93 -0.26 -22.44 -10.33
C ALA A 93 0.93 -23.37 -9.98
N ASN A 94 1.77 -22.98 -9.03
CA ASN A 94 2.88 -23.78 -8.54
C ASN A 94 2.97 -23.66 -7.01
N LEU A 95 2.36 -24.62 -6.31
CA LEU A 95 2.31 -24.64 -4.84
C LEU A 95 3.69 -24.82 -4.18
N GLU A 96 4.71 -25.20 -4.94
CA GLU A 96 6.10 -25.30 -4.44
C GLU A 96 6.85 -23.96 -4.53
N PHE A 97 6.31 -22.98 -5.25
CA PHE A 97 6.89 -21.64 -5.30
C PHE A 97 6.40 -20.82 -4.10
N GLU A 98 7.33 -20.57 -3.18
CA GLU A 98 7.15 -19.65 -2.08
C GLU A 98 8.40 -18.77 -1.96
N ALA A 99 8.20 -17.45 -2.00
CA ALA A 99 9.26 -16.48 -1.81
C ALA A 99 8.90 -15.53 -0.68
N VAL A 100 9.89 -15.12 0.10
CA VAL A 100 9.66 -14.29 1.30
C VAL A 100 10.37 -12.96 1.16
N LEU A 101 9.63 -11.87 1.33
CA LEU A 101 10.15 -10.51 1.36
C LEU A 101 10.02 -9.95 2.78
N SER A 102 11.09 -9.40 3.33
CA SER A 102 11.13 -8.90 4.71
C SER A 102 12.13 -7.75 4.87
N ALA A 103 12.41 -7.35 6.11
CA ALA A 103 13.50 -6.42 6.41
C ALA A 103 14.90 -7.02 6.14
N PHE A 104 15.02 -8.36 6.12
CA PHE A 104 16.30 -9.06 5.92
C PHE A 104 16.43 -9.65 4.51
N ASN A 105 15.31 -10.00 3.87
CA ASN A 105 15.29 -10.37 2.46
C ASN A 105 14.56 -9.27 1.66
N THR A 106 15.30 -8.34 1.08
CA THR A 106 14.73 -7.13 0.48
C THR A 106 14.56 -7.20 -1.03
N PHE A 107 14.96 -8.31 -1.66
CA PHE A 107 14.93 -8.50 -3.10
C PHE A 107 14.58 -9.95 -3.43
N ILE A 108 13.67 -10.13 -4.38
CA ILE A 108 13.31 -11.42 -4.95
C ILE A 108 13.49 -11.30 -6.45
N ASP A 109 14.29 -12.23 -6.99
CA ASP A 109 14.32 -12.50 -8.41
C ASP A 109 13.15 -13.42 -8.77
N LEU A 110 12.29 -13.00 -9.70
CA LEU A 110 11.03 -13.69 -9.95
C LEU A 110 11.16 -14.85 -10.92
N ASP A 111 12.14 -14.81 -11.82
CA ASP A 111 12.39 -15.88 -12.79
C ASP A 111 13.42 -16.93 -12.29
N GLY A 112 14.14 -16.61 -11.22
CA GLY A 112 15.18 -17.46 -10.63
C GLY A 112 16.44 -17.58 -11.48
N ASN A 113 16.63 -16.71 -12.48
CA ASN A 113 17.73 -16.75 -13.42
C ASN A 113 18.69 -15.58 -13.22
N ALA A 114 19.76 -15.84 -12.48
CA ALA A 114 20.80 -14.84 -12.22
C ALA A 114 21.58 -14.36 -13.45
N GLU A 115 21.45 -15.02 -14.61
CA GLU A 115 22.20 -14.69 -15.83
C GLU A 115 21.42 -13.78 -16.79
N GLN A 116 20.10 -13.69 -16.67
CA GLN A 116 19.26 -12.94 -17.59
C GLN A 116 17.93 -12.49 -16.94
N ASP A 117 17.52 -11.26 -17.23
CA ASP A 117 16.19 -10.76 -16.89
C ASP A 117 15.14 -11.35 -17.85
N VAL A 118 14.29 -12.26 -17.37
CA VAL A 118 13.16 -12.85 -18.10
C VAL A 118 11.85 -12.43 -17.42
N PRO A 119 11.06 -11.54 -18.05
CA PRO A 119 9.77 -11.17 -17.50
C PRO A 119 8.84 -12.38 -17.44
N ILE A 120 8.32 -12.67 -16.24
CA ILE A 120 7.31 -13.71 -16.03
C ILE A 120 5.95 -13.07 -15.71
N ASP A 121 4.88 -13.76 -16.09
CA ASP A 121 3.53 -13.34 -15.74
C ASP A 121 3.21 -13.71 -14.28
N ILE A 122 3.16 -12.69 -13.43
CA ILE A 122 2.84 -12.82 -12.02
C ILE A 122 1.43 -12.33 -11.69
N THR A 123 0.57 -12.11 -12.68
CA THR A 123 -0.75 -11.48 -12.48
C THR A 123 -1.57 -12.16 -11.37
N ASN A 124 -1.51 -13.49 -11.32
CA ASN A 124 -2.25 -14.30 -10.35
C ASN A 124 -1.45 -14.65 -9.10
N PHE A 125 -0.17 -14.27 -9.01
CA PHE A 125 0.60 -14.49 -7.79
C PHE A 125 -0.06 -13.69 -6.66
N THR A 126 0.04 -14.20 -5.45
CA THR A 126 -0.49 -13.54 -4.27
C THR A 126 0.64 -13.07 -3.38
N ILE A 127 0.40 -11.98 -2.65
CA ILE A 127 1.24 -11.53 -1.54
C ILE A 127 0.39 -11.37 -0.29
N GLU A 128 0.87 -11.89 0.83
CA GLU A 128 0.28 -11.76 2.14
C GLU A 128 1.37 -11.34 3.13
N CYS A 129 1.08 -10.35 3.99
CA CYS A 129 2.06 -9.84 4.94
C CYS A 129 1.59 -10.05 6.38
N GLU A 130 2.46 -10.57 7.23
CA GLU A 130 2.23 -10.88 8.64
C GLU A 130 3.36 -10.29 9.52
N LEU A 131 3.21 -10.36 10.85
CA LEU A 131 4.17 -9.87 11.85
C LEU A 131 5.10 -10.96 12.41
#